data_AF-A0A9W6ITT9-F1
#
_entry.id   AF-A0A9W6ITT9-F1
#
_cell.length_a   1.000
_cell.length_b   1.000
_cell.length_c   1.000
_cell.angle_alpha   90.00
_cell.angle_beta   90.00
_cell.angle_gamma   90.00
#
_symmetry.space_group_name_H-M   'P 1'
#
loop_
_entity.id
_entity.type
_entity.pdbx_description
1 polymer ?
#
loop_
_entity_poly.entity_id
_entity_poly.type
_entity_poly.pdbx_seq_one_letter_code
_entity_poly.pdbx_strand_id
1 'polypeptide(L)'
;MTRMTALAATIAAMTLGAGAAYADDASKCDEGIVMIEAEQAKTHPAPVADALKTALRVAKREKGEKEYDECLDAVADAKKALGAK
;
A
#
# COMPACT_ATOMS: atom_id res chain seq x y z
N MET A 1 -44.17 14.95 -25.48
CA MET A 1 -43.33 13.75 -25.39
C MET A 1 -41.96 14.14 -25.93
N THR A 2 -40.80 14.03 -25.30
CA THR A 2 -40.35 13.67 -23.95
C THR A 2 -38.90 14.17 -23.93
N ARG A 3 -38.52 14.95 -22.92
CA ARG A 3 -37.14 15.42 -22.72
C ARG A 3 -36.24 14.20 -22.52
N MET A 4 -35.35 13.89 -23.46
CA MET A 4 -34.41 12.76 -23.38
C MET A 4 -33.01 13.17 -23.87
N THR A 5 -32.37 14.12 -23.18
CA THR A 5 -30.95 14.45 -23.40
C THR A 5 -30.27 14.86 -22.09
N ALA A 6 -30.36 14.05 -21.04
CA ALA A 6 -29.62 14.30 -19.79
C ALA A 6 -29.30 13.01 -19.01
N LEU A 7 -28.92 11.93 -19.70
CA LEU A 7 -28.58 10.64 -19.05
C LEU A 7 -27.24 10.04 -19.48
N ALA A 8 -26.34 10.83 -20.07
CA ALA A 8 -25.01 10.34 -20.50
C ALA A 8 -23.84 10.83 -19.63
N ALA A 9 -24.05 11.79 -18.73
CA ALA A 9 -22.96 12.44 -17.99
C ALA A 9 -22.66 11.83 -16.61
N THR A 10 -23.47 10.91 -16.09
CA THR A 10 -23.33 10.39 -14.72
C THR A 10 -22.50 9.11 -14.58
N ILE A 11 -22.29 8.34 -15.66
CA ILE A 11 -21.56 7.06 -15.58
C ILE A 11 -20.04 7.25 -15.60
N ALA A 12 -19.55 8.35 -16.17
CA ALA A 12 -18.12 8.62 -16.27
C ALA A 12 -17.45 8.95 -14.92
N ALA A 13 -18.20 9.38 -13.89
CA ALA A 13 -17.63 9.81 -12.62
C ALA A 13 -17.26 8.66 -11.67
N MET A 14 -17.84 7.47 -11.85
CA MET A 14 -17.64 6.35 -10.90
C MET A 14 -16.37 5.53 -11.17
N THR A 15 -15.86 5.52 -12.41
CA THR A 15 -14.67 4.73 -12.76
C THR A 15 -13.36 5.41 -12.39
N LEU A 16 -13.34 6.74 -12.19
CA LEU A 16 -12.14 7.49 -11.81
C LEU A 16 -11.73 7.26 -10.34
N GLY A 17 -12.66 6.92 -9.46
CA GLY A 17 -12.40 6.80 -8.02
C GLY A 17 -11.59 5.56 -7.64
N ALA A 18 -11.92 4.40 -8.20
CA ALA A 18 -11.25 3.14 -7.86
C ALA A 18 -9.78 3.09 -8.35
N GLY A 19 -9.50 3.67 -9.52
CA GLY A 19 -8.14 3.78 -10.03
C GLY A 19 -7.25 4.71 -9.20
N ALA A 20 -7.83 5.77 -8.62
CA ALA A 20 -7.10 6.69 -7.75
C ALA A 20 -6.72 6.03 -6.41
N ALA A 21 -7.63 5.26 -5.80
CA ALA A 21 -7.34 4.53 -4.56
C ALA A 21 -6.22 3.49 -4.76
N TYR A 22 -6.30 2.70 -5.84
CA TYR A 22 -5.27 1.71 -6.18
C TYR A 22 -3.89 2.33 -6.43
N ALA A 23 -3.83 3.49 -7.10
CA ALA A 23 -2.56 4.18 -7.35
C ALA A 23 -1.96 4.77 -6.06
N ASP A 24 -2.82 5.26 -5.16
CA ASP A 24 -2.42 5.78 -3.84
C ASP A 24 -1.85 4.65 -2.96
N ASP A 25 -2.49 3.48 -2.94
CA ASP A 25 -2.01 2.33 -2.17
C ASP A 25 -0.72 1.74 -2.72
N ALA A 26 -0.55 1.72 -4.06
CA ALA A 26 0.72 1.37 -4.69
C ALA A 26 1.86 2.32 -4.28
N SER A 27 1.61 3.63 -4.27
CA SER A 27 2.61 4.63 -3.84
C SER A 27 2.97 4.46 -2.36
N LYS A 28 1.98 4.25 -1.50
CA LYS A 28 2.20 4.02 -0.06
C LYS A 28 2.96 2.72 0.22
N CYS A 29 2.69 1.67 -0.55
CA CYS A 29 3.45 0.42 -0.49
C CYS A 29 4.93 0.68 -0.84
N ASP A 30 5.22 1.47 -1.87
CA ASP A 30 6.58 1.83 -2.28
C ASP A 30 7.32 2.62 -1.19
N GLU A 31 6.67 3.63 -0.62
CA GLU A 31 7.21 4.40 0.50
C GLU A 31 7.48 3.53 1.72
N GLY A 32 6.56 2.62 2.03
CA GLY A 32 6.70 1.65 3.12
C GLY A 32 7.89 0.72 2.93
N ILE A 33 8.09 0.19 1.71
CA ILE A 33 9.25 -0.64 1.37
C ILE A 33 10.56 0.13 1.58
N VAL A 34 10.64 1.37 1.08
CA VAL A 34 11.83 2.22 1.26
C VAL A 34 12.12 2.46 2.74
N MET A 35 11.08 2.71 3.56
CA MET A 35 11.23 2.84 5.01
C MET A 35 11.80 1.57 5.63
N ILE A 36 11.26 0.38 5.31
CA ILE A 36 11.74 -0.88 5.88
C ILE A 36 13.20 -1.16 5.46
N GLU A 37 13.58 -0.85 4.22
CA GLU A 37 14.97 -0.94 3.76
C GLU A 37 15.91 -0.02 4.55
N ALA A 38 15.48 1.21 4.82
CA ALA A 38 16.24 2.17 5.61
C ALA A 38 16.39 1.73 7.08
N GLU A 39 15.37 1.14 7.70
CA GLU A 39 15.46 0.59 9.05
C GLU A 39 16.37 -0.65 9.09
N GLN A 40 16.35 -1.51 8.07
CA GLN A 40 17.27 -2.65 8.02
C GLN A 40 18.75 -2.26 7.90
N ALA A 41 19.05 -1.05 7.43
CA ALA A 41 20.41 -0.52 7.43
C ALA A 41 20.88 -0.08 8.84
N LYS A 42 19.99 -0.04 9.83
CA LYS A 42 20.28 0.33 11.22
C LYS A 42 20.44 -0.90 12.12
N THR A 43 21.00 -0.68 13.30
CA THR A 43 21.08 -1.71 14.34
C THR A 43 19.79 -1.74 15.16
N HIS A 44 19.06 -2.86 15.09
CA HIS A 44 17.88 -3.13 15.91
C HIS A 44 18.10 -4.37 16.81
N PRO A 45 17.34 -4.51 17.91
CA PRO A 45 17.26 -5.77 18.64
C PRO A 45 16.88 -6.92 17.69
N ALA A 46 17.45 -8.11 17.90
CA ALA A 46 17.26 -9.25 16.99
C ALA A 46 15.78 -9.54 16.63
N PRO A 47 14.81 -9.53 17.57
CA PRO A 47 13.40 -9.73 17.22
C PRO A 47 12.84 -8.69 16.26
N VAL A 48 13.25 -7.42 16.39
CA VAL A 48 12.82 -6.32 15.51
C VAL A 48 13.48 -6.46 14.15
N ALA A 49 14.78 -6.79 14.11
CA ALA A 49 15.50 -7.02 12.86
C ALA A 49 14.90 -8.17 12.04
N ASP A 50 14.49 -9.26 12.69
CA ASP A 50 13.87 -10.40 12.02
C ASP A 50 12.44 -10.10 11.55
N ALA A 51 11.69 -9.30 12.31
CA ALA A 51 10.39 -8.78 11.88
C ALA A 51 10.53 -7.89 10.64
N LEU A 52 11.50 -6.96 10.61
CA LEU A 52 11.75 -6.08 9.47
C LEU A 52 12.13 -6.87 8.21
N LYS A 53 13.01 -7.87 8.31
CA LYS A 53 13.35 -8.76 7.18
C LYS A 53 12.14 -9.48 6.63
N THR A 54 11.29 -10.00 7.53
CA THR A 54 10.07 -10.72 7.16
C THR A 54 9.09 -9.78 6.45
N ALA A 55 8.81 -8.62 7.04
CA ALA A 55 7.93 -7.61 6.48
C ALA A 55 8.41 -7.13 5.11
N LEU A 56 9.72 -6.88 4.93
CA LEU A 56 10.26 -6.47 3.62
C LEU A 56 10.02 -7.54 2.55
N ARG A 57 10.27 -8.81 2.89
CA ARG A 57 10.08 -9.92 1.96
C ARG A 57 8.60 -10.06 1.56
N VAL A 58 7.68 -9.92 2.50
CA VAL A 58 6.24 -9.96 2.24
C VAL A 58 5.84 -8.77 1.38
N ALA A 59 6.11 -7.53 1.81
CA ALA A 59 5.77 -6.31 1.07
C ALA A 59 6.26 -6.33 -0.38
N LYS A 60 7.50 -6.78 -0.63
CA LYS A 60 8.03 -6.92 -2.00
C LYS A 60 7.31 -7.99 -2.83
N ARG A 61 6.87 -9.09 -2.23
CA ARG A 61 6.08 -10.13 -2.91
C ARG A 61 4.71 -9.57 -3.27
N GLU A 62 3.98 -9.03 -2.29
CA GLU A 62 2.60 -8.54 -2.50
C GLU A 62 2.58 -7.37 -3.51
N LYS A 63 3.57 -6.46 -3.46
CA LYS A 63 3.77 -5.45 -4.51
C LYS A 63 3.91 -6.07 -5.91
N GLY A 64 4.68 -7.14 -6.04
CA GLY A 64 4.86 -7.86 -7.31
C GLY A 64 3.58 -8.51 -7.81
N GLU A 65 2.72 -8.94 -6.89
CA GLU A 65 1.40 -9.53 -7.14
C GLU A 65 0.31 -8.46 -7.35
N LYS A 66 0.61 -7.18 -7.06
CA LYS A 66 -0.30 -6.02 -7.08
C LYS A 66 -1.41 -6.09 -6.02
N GLU A 67 -1.16 -6.87 -4.97
CA GLU A 67 -1.97 -6.98 -3.76
C GLU A 67 -1.49 -5.89 -2.78
N TYR A 68 -1.92 -4.65 -3.02
CA TYR A 68 -1.36 -3.48 -2.34
C TYR A 68 -1.85 -3.35 -0.90
N ASP A 69 -3.06 -3.79 -0.57
CA ASP A 69 -3.57 -3.84 0.79
C ASP A 69 -2.75 -4.79 1.66
N GLU A 70 -2.40 -5.98 1.17
CA GLU A 70 -1.52 -6.92 1.86
C GLU A 70 -0.09 -6.38 1.97
N CYS A 71 0.38 -5.64 0.95
CA CYS A 71 1.64 -4.90 1.08
C CYS A 71 1.57 -3.89 2.24
N LEU A 72 0.49 -3.13 2.36
CA LEU A 72 0.31 -2.15 3.42
C LEU A 72 0.18 -2.79 4.79
N ASP A 73 -0.43 -3.97 4.89
CA ASP A 73 -0.46 -4.76 6.13
C ASP A 73 0.96 -5.18 6.56
N ALA A 74 1.79 -5.65 5.63
CA ALA A 74 3.19 -5.96 5.91
C ALA A 74 3.99 -4.72 6.36
N VAL A 75 3.72 -3.55 5.77
CA VAL A 75 4.30 -2.27 6.20
C VAL A 75 3.83 -1.89 7.60
N ALA A 76 2.56 -2.12 7.94
CA ALA A 76 2.02 -1.87 9.27
C ALA A 76 2.67 -2.78 10.33
N ASP A 77 2.90 -4.06 10.01
CA ASP A 77 3.62 -4.99 10.88
C ASP A 77 5.05 -4.53 11.16
N ALA A 78 5.75 -4.01 10.14
CA ALA A 78 7.08 -3.41 10.33
C ALA A 78 7.03 -2.20 11.28
N LYS A 79 6.08 -1.28 11.07
CA LYS A 79 5.89 -0.10 11.95
C LYS A 79 5.62 -0.52 13.39
N LYS A 80 4.75 -1.52 13.59
CA LYS A 80 4.44 -2.09 14.90
C LYS A 80 5.68 -2.69 15.57
N ALA A 81 6.52 -3.42 14.83
CA ALA A 81 7.76 -3.98 15.35
C ALA A 81 8.76 -2.89 15.79
N LEU A 82 8.78 -1.76 15.09
CA LEU A 82 9.58 -0.58 15.45
C LEU A 82 9.01 0.21 16.64
N GLY A 83 7.78 -0.08 17.06
CA GLY A 83 7.04 0.74 18.03
C GLY A 83 6.59 2.10 17.45
N ALA A 84 6.61 2.26 16.13
CA ALA A 84 6.05 3.41 15.45
C ALA A 84 4.51 3.30 15.46
N LYS A 85 3.84 4.41 15.77
CA LYS A 85 2.37 4.53 15.68
C LYS A 85 1.96 5.02 14.31
#